data_AF-A0A8H2KAS5-F1
#
_entry.id   AF-A0A8H2KAS5-F1
#
_cell.length_a   1.000
_cell.length_b   1.000
_cell.length_c   1.000
_cell.angle_alpha   90.00
_cell.angle_beta   90.00
_cell.angle_gamma   90.00
#
_symmetry.space_group_name_H-M   'P 1'
#
loop_
_entity.id
_entity.type
_entity.pdbx_description
1 polymer ?
#
loop_
_entity_poly.entity_id
_entity_poly.type
_entity_poly.pdbx_seq_one_letter_code
_entity_poly.pdbx_strand_id
1 'polypeptide(L)'
;MSELAANVDDYLRLRRGLGFTLAFEGVVLPQLVEYLEAAGATSVTAELAIAWAQLPQGVAPISWSHRLGAVRGFARYMTTVDASTQVPPAGVFGGQTPRPKPYLWSERDIRALLKAARELQSPFRAATYESFLGLLAVSGLRSGEAMSLLAGDIDLDAGVITVSQAKFGRARLIPLHSSTVTKLRSYTQHRDGLHPRSRSKTFF
;
A
#
# COMPACT_ATOMS: atom_id res chain seq x y z
N MET A 1 4.14 -10.84 29.46
CA MET A 1 4.67 -10.72 28.09
C MET A 1 5.75 -11.77 27.98
N SER A 2 5.66 -12.68 27.00
CA SER A 2 6.70 -13.71 26.81
C SER A 2 7.98 -13.11 26.23
N GLU A 3 9.07 -13.86 26.30
CA GLU A 3 10.33 -13.49 25.66
C GLU A 3 10.19 -13.36 24.14
N LEU A 4 9.42 -14.25 23.49
CA LEU A 4 9.14 -14.17 22.06
C LEU A 4 8.34 -12.90 21.69
N ALA A 5 7.36 -12.51 22.50
CA ALA A 5 6.61 -11.27 22.28
C ALA A 5 7.50 -10.04 22.39
N ALA A 6 8.35 -9.98 23.43
CA ALA A 6 9.32 -8.89 23.59
C ALA A 6 10.30 -8.81 22.40
N ASN A 7 10.77 -9.96 21.92
CA ASN A 7 11.64 -10.03 20.75
C ASN A 7 10.97 -9.55 19.45
N VAL A 8 9.67 -9.80 19.28
CA VAL A 8 8.89 -9.25 18.15
C VAL A 8 8.83 -7.73 18.23
N ASP A 9 8.56 -7.17 19.41
CA ASP A 9 8.54 -5.72 19.61
C ASP A 9 9.89 -5.09 19.31
N ASP A 10 10.98 -5.71 19.76
CA ASP A 10 12.34 -5.26 19.48
C ASP A 10 12.70 -5.33 18.00
N TYR A 11 12.37 -6.43 17.33
CA TYR A 11 12.54 -6.58 15.89
C TYR A 11 11.79 -5.49 15.11
N LEU A 12 10.51 -5.27 15.44
CA LEU A 12 9.67 -4.28 14.78
C LEU A 12 10.18 -2.87 15.04
N ARG A 13 10.58 -2.55 16.28
CA ARG A 13 11.15 -1.26 16.67
C ARG A 13 12.44 -0.98 15.91
N LEU A 14 13.38 -1.93 15.90
CA LEU A 14 14.64 -1.81 15.18
C LEU A 14 14.41 -1.55 13.69
N ARG A 15 13.60 -2.40 13.04
CA ARG A 15 13.35 -2.30 11.59
C ARG A 15 12.59 -1.03 11.22
N ARG A 16 11.65 -0.57 12.06
CA ARG A 16 10.96 0.71 11.85
C ARG A 16 11.91 1.90 12.02
N GLY A 17 12.84 1.83 12.97
CA GLY A 17 13.92 2.81 13.12
C GLY A 17 14.81 2.92 11.87
N LEU A 18 14.93 1.85 11.10
CA LEU A 18 15.63 1.82 9.81
C LEU A 18 14.75 2.25 8.61
N GLY A 19 13.54 2.76 8.85
CA GLY A 19 12.65 3.30 7.81
C GLY A 19 11.71 2.29 7.15
N PHE A 20 11.62 1.06 7.63
CA PHE A 20 10.63 0.10 7.13
C PHE A 20 9.27 0.31 7.82
N THR A 21 8.17 0.32 7.06
CA THR A 21 6.81 0.45 7.66
C THR A 21 6.40 -0.78 8.48
N LEU A 22 6.61 -1.98 7.93
CA LEU A 22 6.26 -3.27 8.56
C LEU A 22 4.82 -3.34 9.12
N ALA A 23 3.86 -2.84 8.34
CA ALA A 23 2.45 -2.85 8.75
C ALA A 23 1.89 -4.27 8.81
N PHE A 24 2.18 -5.09 7.80
CA PHE A 24 1.74 -6.48 7.75
C PHE A 24 2.42 -7.34 8.82
N GLU A 25 3.75 -7.25 8.94
CA GLU A 25 4.55 -7.96 9.93
C GLU A 25 4.12 -7.60 11.36
N GLY A 26 3.78 -6.32 11.61
CA GLY A 26 3.26 -5.87 12.89
C GLY A 26 1.93 -6.51 13.31
N VAL A 27 1.15 -7.02 12.35
CA VAL A 27 -0.10 -7.74 12.61
C VAL A 27 0.14 -9.24 12.76
N VAL A 28 0.96 -9.82 11.88
CA VAL A 28 1.09 -11.28 11.79
C VAL A 28 2.15 -11.87 12.71
N LEU A 29 3.19 -11.13 13.11
CA LEU A 29 4.21 -11.66 14.03
C LEU A 29 3.67 -11.90 15.45
N PRO A 30 2.81 -11.04 16.03
CA PRO A 30 2.14 -11.37 17.29
C PRO A 30 1.29 -12.65 17.21
N GLN A 31 0.56 -12.85 16.10
CA GLN A 31 -0.22 -14.07 15.86
C GLN A 31 0.66 -15.33 15.74
N LEU A 32 1.90 -15.19 15.25
CA LEU A 32 2.87 -16.28 15.24
C LEU A 32 3.28 -16.62 16.68
N VAL A 33 3.58 -15.61 17.49
CA VAL A 33 3.99 -15.80 18.88
C VAL A 33 2.89 -16.53 19.67
N GLU A 34 1.64 -16.10 19.56
CA GLU A 34 0.50 -16.77 20.19
C GLU A 34 0.41 -18.26 19.80
N TYR A 35 0.67 -18.57 18.53
CA TYR A 35 0.67 -19.95 18.03
C TYR A 35 1.85 -20.77 18.57
N LEU A 36 3.05 -20.20 18.62
CA LEU A 36 4.25 -20.86 19.16
C LEU A 36 4.09 -21.15 20.65
N GLU A 37 3.54 -20.19 21.41
CA GLU A 37 3.25 -20.36 22.83
C GLU A 37 2.21 -21.44 23.09
N ALA A 38 1.14 -21.46 22.30
CA ALA A 38 0.13 -22.52 22.38
C ALA A 38 0.70 -23.92 22.07
N ALA A 39 1.73 -23.99 21.23
CA ALA A 39 2.48 -25.22 20.93
C ALA A 39 3.58 -25.54 21.97
N GLY A 40 3.77 -24.70 22.99
CA GLY A 40 4.83 -24.86 24.00
C GLY A 40 6.24 -24.61 23.47
N ALA A 41 6.38 -23.97 22.31
CA ALA A 41 7.67 -23.70 21.69
C ALA A 41 8.33 -22.45 22.30
N THR A 42 9.60 -22.57 22.65
CA THR A 42 10.41 -21.45 23.17
C THR A 42 11.17 -20.71 22.07
N SER A 43 11.30 -21.31 20.88
CA SER A 43 11.97 -20.72 19.72
C SER A 43 11.22 -20.98 18.42
N VAL A 44 11.54 -20.21 17.37
CA VAL A 44 10.92 -20.38 16.06
C VAL A 44 11.54 -21.59 15.37
N THR A 45 10.73 -22.62 15.08
CA THR A 45 11.15 -23.75 14.23
C THR A 45 10.60 -23.62 12.82
N ALA A 46 11.29 -24.20 11.84
CA ALA A 46 10.81 -24.17 10.45
C ALA A 46 9.45 -24.87 10.30
N GLU A 47 9.26 -25.99 11.00
CA GLU A 47 8.03 -26.78 11.01
C GLU A 47 6.83 -25.96 11.52
N LEU A 48 6.93 -25.37 12.71
CA LEU A 48 5.85 -24.57 13.30
C LEU A 48 5.56 -23.31 12.48
N ALA A 49 6.60 -22.67 11.93
CA ALA A 49 6.44 -21.51 11.06
C ALA A 49 5.65 -21.86 9.78
N ILE A 50 5.94 -23.01 9.17
CA ILE A 50 5.24 -23.50 7.97
C ILE A 50 3.79 -23.84 8.32
N ALA A 51 3.55 -24.60 9.39
CA ALA A 51 2.22 -24.98 9.84
C ALA A 51 1.35 -23.74 10.13
N TRP A 52 1.88 -22.79 10.89
CA TRP A 52 1.19 -21.53 11.20
C TRP A 52 0.86 -20.69 9.97
N ALA A 53 1.78 -20.64 8.99
CA ALA A 53 1.58 -19.86 7.78
C ALA A 53 0.39 -20.37 6.95
N GLN A 54 0.07 -21.67 7.02
CA GLN A 54 -1.02 -22.33 6.29
C GLN A 54 -2.38 -22.32 7.02
N LEU A 55 -2.47 -21.82 8.25
CA LEU A 55 -3.73 -21.80 9.00
C LEU A 55 -4.91 -21.16 8.21
N PRO A 56 -4.74 -20.02 7.50
CA PRO A 56 -5.85 -19.45 6.74
C PRO A 56 -6.28 -20.35 5.58
N GLN A 57 -7.57 -20.71 5.56
CA GLN A 57 -8.20 -21.51 4.52
C GLN A 57 -8.88 -20.64 3.46
N GLY A 58 -9.02 -21.16 2.23
CA GLY A 58 -9.69 -20.46 1.13
C GLY A 58 -8.95 -19.21 0.61
N VAL A 59 -7.68 -19.05 0.97
CA VAL A 59 -6.82 -17.94 0.51
C VAL A 59 -5.91 -18.37 -0.64
N ALA A 60 -5.43 -17.40 -1.42
CA ALA A 60 -4.43 -17.67 -2.45
C ALA A 60 -3.08 -18.10 -1.83
N PRO A 61 -2.30 -19.00 -2.48
CA PRO A 61 -0.99 -19.46 -1.96
C PRO A 61 0.04 -18.36 -1.66
N ILE A 62 -0.09 -17.21 -2.32
CA ILE A 62 0.74 -16.03 -2.04
C ILE A 62 0.54 -15.50 -0.61
N SER A 63 -0.64 -15.68 -0.02
CA SER A 63 -0.93 -15.29 1.37
C SER A 63 -0.09 -16.09 2.36
N TRP A 64 0.04 -17.40 2.18
CA TRP A 64 0.91 -18.25 2.99
C TRP A 64 2.39 -17.86 2.79
N SER A 65 2.77 -17.55 1.54
CA SER A 65 4.12 -17.09 1.21
C SER A 65 4.48 -15.76 1.89
N HIS A 66 3.54 -14.81 1.96
CA HIS A 66 3.72 -13.55 2.68
C HIS A 66 3.85 -13.76 4.19
N ARG A 67 2.99 -14.59 4.80
CA ARG A 67 3.09 -14.94 6.22
C ARG A 67 4.45 -15.55 6.54
N LEU A 68 4.89 -16.56 5.77
CA LEU A 68 6.21 -17.18 5.97
C LEU A 68 7.37 -16.22 5.67
N GLY A 69 7.16 -15.27 4.76
CA GLY A 69 8.09 -14.16 4.51
C GLY A 69 8.33 -13.28 5.74
N ALA A 70 7.25 -12.91 6.44
CA ALA A 70 7.32 -12.18 7.70
C ALA A 70 8.08 -12.98 8.77
N VAL A 71 7.73 -14.27 8.94
CA VAL A 71 8.43 -15.16 9.89
C VAL A 71 9.91 -15.27 9.55
N ARG A 72 10.27 -15.42 8.28
CA ARG A 72 11.67 -15.53 7.84
C ARG A 72 12.48 -14.28 8.18
N GLY A 73 11.88 -13.09 8.05
CA GLY A 73 12.51 -11.83 8.45
C GLY A 73 12.80 -11.78 9.95
N PHE A 74 11.81 -12.14 10.76
CA PHE A 74 11.93 -12.22 12.21
C PHE A 74 12.91 -13.31 12.67
N ALA A 75 12.84 -14.52 12.10
CA ALA A 75 13.72 -15.63 12.44
C ALA A 75 15.19 -15.31 12.18
N ARG A 76 15.51 -14.58 11.10
CA ARG A 76 16.90 -14.11 10.83
C ARG A 76 17.40 -13.11 11.86
N TYR A 77 16.51 -12.30 12.44
CA TYR A 77 16.87 -11.45 13.57
C TYR A 77 17.10 -12.33 14.81
N MET A 78 16.20 -13.28 15.07
CA MET A 78 16.27 -14.17 16.22
C MET A 78 17.49 -15.08 16.23
N THR A 79 18.04 -15.50 15.08
CA THR A 79 19.31 -16.25 15.06
C THR A 79 20.50 -15.50 15.66
N THR A 80 20.39 -14.17 15.85
CA THR A 80 21.41 -13.36 16.54
C THR A 80 21.21 -13.29 18.06
N VAL A 81 20.04 -13.69 18.55
CA VAL A 81 19.62 -13.65 19.95
C VAL A 81 19.58 -15.06 20.56
N ASP A 82 19.04 -16.02 19.79
CA ASP A 82 18.85 -17.40 20.18
C ASP A 82 19.31 -18.34 19.05
N ALA A 83 20.35 -19.12 19.32
CA ALA A 83 20.94 -20.06 18.37
C ALA A 83 20.03 -21.26 18.04
N SER A 84 18.99 -21.53 18.85
CA SER A 84 18.03 -22.60 18.59
C SER A 84 16.98 -22.23 17.53
N THR A 85 16.86 -20.93 17.20
CA THR A 85 15.94 -20.46 16.19
C THR A 85 16.32 -20.95 14.78
N GLN A 86 15.34 -21.48 14.06
CA GLN A 86 15.46 -21.92 12.67
C GLN A 86 14.80 -20.92 11.72
N VAL A 87 15.51 -20.59 10.64
CA VAL A 87 14.97 -19.75 9.57
C VAL A 87 14.20 -20.64 8.58
N PRO A 88 12.87 -20.48 8.41
CA PRO A 88 12.11 -21.32 7.50
C PRO A 88 12.59 -21.13 6.04
N PRO A 89 12.68 -22.22 5.25
CA PRO A 89 13.18 -22.15 3.89
C PRO A 89 12.33 -21.24 2.99
N ALA A 90 12.93 -20.75 1.91
CA ALA A 90 12.21 -20.05 0.85
C ALA A 90 11.49 -21.05 -0.07
N GLY A 91 10.44 -20.60 -0.75
CA GLY A 91 9.79 -21.39 -1.81
C GLY A 91 8.87 -22.53 -1.36
N VAL A 92 8.66 -22.73 -0.04
CA VAL A 92 7.82 -23.84 0.50
C VAL A 92 6.44 -23.92 -0.13
N PHE A 93 5.76 -22.78 -0.29
CA PHE A 93 4.37 -22.76 -0.77
C PHE A 93 4.19 -22.50 -2.26
N GLY A 94 5.27 -22.58 -3.07
CA GLY A 94 5.19 -22.48 -4.53
C GLY A 94 4.33 -21.31 -5.03
N GLY A 95 4.87 -20.10 -5.01
CA GLY A 95 4.04 -18.87 -5.11
C GLY A 95 4.50 -17.86 -6.15
N GLN A 96 5.09 -18.27 -7.28
CA GLN A 96 5.19 -17.37 -8.42
C GLN A 96 3.79 -17.23 -9.01
N THR A 97 2.92 -16.42 -8.40
CA THR A 97 1.71 -15.98 -9.09
C THR A 97 2.19 -15.36 -10.40
N PRO A 98 1.74 -15.84 -11.58
CA PRO A 98 2.16 -15.26 -12.84
C PRO A 98 1.93 -13.76 -12.75
N ARG A 99 2.97 -12.97 -13.06
CA ARG A 99 2.82 -11.52 -13.06
C ARG A 99 1.62 -11.19 -13.93
N PRO A 100 0.55 -10.56 -13.38
CA PRO A 100 -0.63 -10.30 -14.17
C PRO A 100 -0.22 -9.47 -15.37
N LYS A 101 -0.64 -9.91 -16.56
CA LYS A 101 -0.37 -9.15 -17.79
C LYS A 101 -1.07 -7.80 -17.66
N PRO A 102 -0.35 -6.67 -17.76
CA PRO A 102 -0.98 -5.37 -17.64
C PRO A 102 -2.00 -5.19 -18.76
N TYR A 103 -3.21 -4.75 -18.40
CA TYR A 103 -4.18 -4.30 -19.39
C TYR A 103 -3.81 -2.88 -19.82
N LEU A 104 -3.52 -2.71 -21.11
CA LEU A 104 -3.24 -1.41 -21.70
C LEU A 104 -4.56 -0.76 -22.11
N TRP A 105 -4.89 0.35 -21.47
CA TRP A 105 -6.11 1.10 -21.75
C TRP A 105 -5.97 1.87 -23.06
N SER A 106 -6.91 1.68 -23.98
CA SER A 106 -7.00 2.50 -25.18
C SER A 106 -7.61 3.86 -24.86
N GLU A 107 -7.46 4.83 -25.77
CA GLU A 107 -8.17 6.11 -25.66
C GLU A 107 -9.69 5.93 -25.54
N ARG A 108 -10.26 4.94 -26.24
CA ARG A 108 -11.68 4.63 -26.18
C ARG A 108 -12.10 4.18 -24.79
N ASP A 109 -11.30 3.31 -24.16
CA ASP A 109 -11.59 2.80 -22.82
C ASP A 109 -11.54 3.93 -21.78
N ILE A 110 -10.55 4.82 -21.89
CA ILE A 110 -10.41 6.00 -21.02
C ILE A 110 -11.62 6.92 -21.21
N ARG A 111 -12.00 7.24 -22.46
CA ARG A 111 -13.18 8.11 -22.73
C ARG A 111 -14.47 7.50 -22.18
N ALA A 112 -14.66 6.18 -22.33
CA ALA A 112 -15.81 5.47 -21.79
C ALA A 112 -15.84 5.53 -20.25
N LEU A 113 -14.69 5.32 -19.61
CA LEU A 113 -14.55 5.41 -18.16
C LEU A 113 -14.87 6.82 -17.63
N LEU A 114 -14.35 7.86 -18.26
CA LEU A 114 -14.63 9.26 -17.88
C LEU A 114 -16.11 9.63 -18.13
N LYS A 115 -16.72 9.09 -19.19
CA LYS A 115 -18.16 9.23 -19.42
C LYS A 115 -18.98 8.59 -18.30
N ALA A 116 -18.67 7.36 -17.91
CA ALA A 116 -19.35 6.68 -16.81
C ALA A 116 -19.19 7.41 -15.48
N ALA A 117 -18.00 8.00 -15.21
CA ALA A 117 -17.78 8.81 -14.02
C ALA A 117 -18.70 10.04 -13.96
N ARG A 118 -18.97 10.70 -15.10
CA ARG A 118 -19.90 11.84 -15.18
C ARG A 118 -21.35 11.48 -14.90
N GLU A 119 -21.74 10.22 -15.12
CA GLU A 119 -23.10 9.73 -14.94
C GLU A 119 -23.40 9.33 -13.47
N LEU A 120 -22.43 9.48 -12.56
CA LEU A 120 -22.65 9.28 -11.14
C LEU A 120 -23.70 10.25 -10.59
N GLN A 121 -24.63 9.73 -9.78
CA GLN A 121 -25.79 10.48 -9.29
C GLN A 121 -25.44 11.72 -8.46
N SER A 122 -24.33 11.69 -7.71
CA SER A 122 -23.89 12.83 -6.91
C SER A 122 -23.00 13.74 -7.77
N PRO A 123 -23.37 15.02 -7.98
CA PRO A 123 -22.56 15.96 -8.77
C PRO A 123 -21.12 16.09 -8.25
N PHE A 124 -20.96 16.13 -6.93
CA PHE A 124 -19.65 16.15 -6.28
C PHE A 124 -18.83 14.90 -6.62
N ARG A 125 -19.43 13.71 -6.51
CA ARG A 125 -18.75 12.46 -6.86
C ARG A 125 -18.42 12.40 -8.34
N ALA A 126 -19.36 12.75 -9.21
CA ALA A 126 -19.14 12.78 -10.66
C ALA A 126 -17.93 13.64 -11.03
N ALA A 127 -17.89 14.89 -10.55
CA ALA A 127 -16.79 15.81 -10.81
C ALA A 127 -15.45 15.29 -10.23
N THR A 128 -15.48 14.70 -9.03
CA THR A 128 -14.29 14.15 -8.36
C THR A 128 -13.73 12.94 -9.10
N TYR A 129 -14.57 11.95 -9.41
CA TYR A 129 -14.12 10.74 -10.11
C TYR A 129 -13.68 11.04 -11.55
N GLU A 130 -14.38 11.90 -12.29
CA GLU A 130 -13.95 12.30 -13.63
C GLU A 130 -12.57 12.96 -13.59
N SER A 131 -12.36 13.90 -12.67
CA SER A 131 -11.10 14.64 -12.56
C SER A 131 -9.96 13.76 -12.07
N PHE A 132 -10.23 12.89 -11.09
CA PHE A 132 -9.26 11.94 -10.54
C PHE A 132 -8.79 10.92 -11.58
N LEU A 133 -9.74 10.28 -12.27
CA LEU A 133 -9.43 9.28 -13.31
C LEU A 133 -8.76 9.93 -14.53
N GLY A 134 -9.22 11.13 -14.91
CA GLY A 134 -8.61 11.91 -15.98
C GLY A 134 -7.15 12.27 -15.67
N LEU A 135 -6.87 12.68 -14.44
CA LEU A 135 -5.51 12.96 -14.00
C LEU A 135 -4.63 11.69 -14.03
N LEU A 136 -5.12 10.56 -13.53
CA LEU A 136 -4.37 9.28 -13.58
C LEU A 136 -3.99 8.89 -15.01
N ALA A 137 -4.91 9.09 -15.96
CA ALA A 137 -4.70 8.74 -17.36
C ALA A 137 -3.58 9.55 -18.05
N VAL A 138 -3.24 10.74 -17.54
CA VAL A 138 -2.31 11.67 -18.20
C VAL A 138 -1.04 11.99 -17.41
N SER A 139 -0.96 11.61 -16.14
CA SER A 139 0.14 12.01 -15.24
C SER A 139 1.10 10.89 -14.85
N GLY A 140 0.72 9.62 -15.05
CA GLY A 140 1.50 8.48 -14.56
C GLY A 140 1.61 8.38 -13.04
N LEU A 141 0.76 9.12 -12.30
CA LEU A 141 0.63 8.96 -10.85
C LEU A 141 0.15 7.55 -10.50
N ARG A 142 0.69 6.99 -9.42
CA ARG A 142 0.04 5.82 -8.79
C ARG A 142 -1.26 6.28 -8.15
N SER A 143 -2.26 5.40 -8.09
CA SER A 143 -3.54 5.70 -7.43
C SER A 143 -3.36 6.21 -6.00
N GLY A 144 -2.45 5.58 -5.22
CA GLY A 144 -2.14 6.04 -3.86
C GLY A 144 -1.49 7.42 -3.80
N GLU A 145 -0.65 7.77 -4.77
CA GLU A 145 -0.06 9.12 -4.87
C GLU A 145 -1.14 10.13 -5.19
N ALA A 146 -2.00 9.85 -6.19
CA ALA A 146 -3.10 10.74 -6.57
C ALA A 146 -4.14 10.93 -5.45
N MET A 147 -4.49 9.87 -4.72
CA MET A 147 -5.44 9.94 -3.58
C MET A 147 -4.88 10.74 -2.40
N SER A 148 -3.55 10.78 -2.26
CA SER A 148 -2.88 11.47 -1.15
C SER A 148 -2.49 12.91 -1.50
N LEU A 149 -2.75 13.38 -2.73
CA LEU A 149 -2.44 14.75 -3.13
C LEU A 149 -3.17 15.74 -2.24
N LEU A 150 -2.42 16.66 -1.66
CA LEU A 150 -2.94 17.79 -0.93
C LEU A 150 -3.18 18.95 -1.90
N ALA A 151 -4.03 19.91 -1.51
CA ALA A 151 -4.26 21.10 -2.33
C ALA A 151 -2.97 21.88 -2.65
N GLY A 152 -2.04 21.93 -1.69
CA GLY A 152 -0.74 22.58 -1.87
C GLY A 152 0.28 21.80 -2.71
N ASP A 153 0.00 20.54 -3.05
CA ASP A 153 0.87 19.74 -3.92
C ASP A 153 0.66 20.07 -5.41
N ILE A 154 -0.40 20.81 -5.77
CA ILE A 154 -0.75 21.14 -7.16
C ILE A 154 -0.63 22.64 -7.38
N ASP A 155 0.41 23.04 -8.11
CA ASP A 155 0.54 24.40 -8.63
C ASP A 155 -0.14 24.46 -10.00
N LEU A 156 -1.38 24.96 -10.04
CA LEU A 156 -2.12 25.11 -11.29
C LEU A 156 -1.62 26.28 -12.14
N ASP A 157 -0.92 27.25 -11.56
CA ASP A 157 -0.36 28.40 -12.28
C ASP A 157 0.92 28.00 -13.03
N ALA A 158 1.80 27.26 -12.36
CA ALA A 158 2.96 26.63 -13.01
C ALA A 158 2.60 25.37 -13.82
N GLY A 159 1.43 24.77 -13.56
CA GLY A 159 1.00 23.53 -14.18
C GLY A 159 1.83 22.34 -13.72
N VAL A 160 2.13 22.22 -12.43
CA VAL A 160 3.02 21.18 -11.88
C VAL A 160 2.41 20.53 -10.64
N ILE A 161 2.54 19.21 -10.54
CA ILE A 161 2.26 18.45 -9.32
C ILE A 161 3.57 18.08 -8.62
N THR A 162 3.65 18.34 -7.33
CA THR A 162 4.73 17.88 -6.45
C THR A 162 4.31 16.61 -5.74
N VAL A 163 4.98 15.49 -6.03
CA VAL A 163 4.74 14.22 -5.34
C VAL A 163 5.70 14.09 -4.18
N SER A 164 5.24 14.43 -2.98
CA SER A 164 6.04 14.50 -1.75
C SER A 164 6.31 13.12 -1.10
N GLN A 165 5.40 12.15 -1.32
CA GLN A 165 5.40 10.84 -0.65
C GLN A 165 5.62 9.67 -1.63
N ALA A 166 6.71 9.70 -2.42
CA ALA A 166 7.10 8.54 -3.22
C ALA A 166 7.88 7.52 -2.38
N LYS A 167 7.85 6.24 -2.77
CA LYS A 167 8.67 5.17 -2.17
C LYS A 167 10.13 5.66 -2.07
N PHE A 168 10.72 5.58 -0.88
CA PHE A 168 12.07 6.08 -0.54
C PHE A 168 12.24 7.60 -0.33
N GLY A 169 11.16 8.36 -0.12
CA GLY A 169 11.26 9.77 0.31
C GLY A 169 11.82 10.73 -0.74
N ARG A 170 11.83 10.34 -2.02
CA ARG A 170 12.26 11.22 -3.11
C ARG A 170 11.06 11.95 -3.69
N ALA A 171 11.05 13.27 -3.55
CA ALA A 171 10.06 14.10 -4.22
C ALA A 171 10.31 14.11 -5.75
N ARG A 172 9.24 14.22 -6.53
CA ARG A 172 9.34 14.47 -7.98
C ARG A 172 8.28 15.46 -8.44
N LEU A 173 8.60 16.21 -9.48
CA LEU A 173 7.66 17.12 -10.14
C LEU A 173 7.06 16.45 -11.37
N ILE A 174 5.76 16.64 -11.59
CA ILE A 174 5.03 16.16 -12.76
C ILE A 174 4.43 17.38 -13.47
N PRO A 175 4.98 17.79 -14.62
CA PRO A 175 4.37 18.80 -15.47
C PRO A 175 3.02 18.34 -16.02
N LEU A 176 2.05 19.23 -16.04
CA LEU A 176 0.72 19.01 -16.57
C LEU A 176 0.55 19.74 -17.90
N HIS A 177 -0.11 19.11 -18.84
CA HIS A 177 -0.54 19.78 -20.05
C HIS A 177 -1.62 20.84 -19.71
N SER A 178 -1.65 21.94 -20.48
CA SER A 178 -2.57 23.07 -20.23
C SER A 178 -4.04 22.65 -20.21
N SER A 179 -4.43 21.68 -21.04
CA SER A 179 -5.78 21.12 -21.03
C SER A 179 -6.15 20.43 -19.70
N THR A 180 -5.18 19.74 -19.07
CA THR A 180 -5.36 19.12 -17.75
C THR A 180 -5.50 20.19 -16.67
N VAL A 181 -4.66 21.22 -16.71
CA VAL A 181 -4.75 22.37 -15.79
C VAL A 181 -6.14 23.02 -15.85
N THR A 182 -6.66 23.27 -17.06
CA THR A 182 -8.01 23.83 -17.24
C THR A 182 -9.10 22.95 -16.60
N LYS A 183 -9.00 21.62 -16.77
CA LYS A 183 -9.96 20.68 -16.17
C LYS A 183 -9.84 20.64 -14.65
N LEU A 184 -8.64 20.66 -14.09
CA LEU A 184 -8.42 20.70 -12.65
C LEU A 184 -8.93 22.02 -12.03
N ARG A 185 -8.72 23.17 -12.70
CA ARG A 185 -9.29 24.45 -12.24
C ARG A 185 -10.82 24.41 -12.22
N SER A 186 -11.44 23.88 -13.29
CA SER A 186 -12.89 23.72 -13.35
C SER A 186 -13.41 22.81 -12.23
N TYR A 187 -12.68 21.75 -11.91
CA TYR A 187 -13.00 20.86 -10.80
C TYR A 187 -12.91 21.58 -9.45
N THR A 188 -11.81 22.28 -9.17
CA THR A 188 -11.62 23.02 -7.91
C THR A 188 -12.73 24.04 -7.71
N GLN A 189 -13.08 24.81 -8.75
CA GLN A 189 -14.19 25.78 -8.68
C GLN A 189 -15.53 25.11 -8.36
N HIS A 190 -15.83 23.99 -9.02
CA HIS A 190 -17.07 23.26 -8.79
C HIS A 190 -17.13 22.66 -7.37
N ARG A 191 -16.02 22.03 -6.94
CA ARG A 191 -15.85 21.45 -5.61
C ARG A 191 -16.05 22.49 -4.52
N ASP A 192 -15.38 23.64 -4.64
CA ASP A 192 -15.41 24.70 -3.64
C ASP A 192 -16.77 25.44 -3.63
N GLY A 193 -17.46 25.51 -4.78
CA GLY A 193 -18.84 25.99 -4.84
C GLY A 193 -19.83 25.08 -4.10
N LEU A 194 -19.63 23.76 -4.15
CA LEU A 194 -20.45 22.80 -3.40
C LEU A 194 -20.07 22.71 -1.92
N HIS A 195 -18.78 22.90 -1.60
CA HIS A 195 -18.24 22.80 -0.24
C HIS A 195 -17.25 23.93 0.08
N PRO A 196 -17.72 25.16 0.39
CA PRO A 196 -16.87 26.32 0.64
C PRO A 196 -15.95 26.19 1.86
N ARG A 197 -16.24 25.25 2.76
CA ARG A 197 -15.46 24.92 3.94
C ARG A 197 -15.10 23.44 3.96
N SER A 198 -14.33 23.00 2.97
CA SER A 198 -13.79 21.63 2.99
C SER A 198 -12.97 21.42 4.25
N ARG A 199 -13.31 20.39 5.03
CA ARG A 199 -12.50 19.94 6.17
C ARG A 199 -11.34 19.03 5.74
N SER A 200 -11.36 18.56 4.49
CA SER A 200 -10.28 17.73 3.96
C SER A 200 -9.13 18.60 3.45
N LYS A 201 -7.90 18.16 3.71
CA LYS A 201 -6.69 18.75 3.13
C LYS A 201 -6.35 18.13 1.76
N THR A 202 -7.02 17.03 1.40
CA THR A 202 -6.84 16.35 0.10
C THR A 202 -7.40 17.20 -1.04
N PHE A 203 -6.81 17.05 -2.21
CA PHE A 203 -7.26 17.74 -3.42
C PHE A 203 -8.57 17.14 -3.97
N PHE A 204 -8.72 15.81 -3.93
CA PHE A 204 -9.95 15.10 -4.29
C PHE A 204 -10.80 14.75 -3.07
#